data_AF-A0A820J8S0-F1
#
_entry.id   AF-A0A820J8S0-F1
#
_cell.length_a   1.000
_cell.length_b   1.000
_cell.length_c   1.000
_cell.angle_alpha   90.00
_cell.angle_beta   90.00
_cell.angle_gamma   90.00
#
_symmetry.space_group_name_H-M   'P 1'
#
loop_
_entity.id
_entity.type
_entity.pdbx_description
1 polymer ?
#
loop_
_entity_poly.entity_id
_entity_poly.type
_entity_poly.pdbx_seq_one_letter_code
_entity_poly.pdbx_strand_id
1 'polypeptide(L)'
;LKLVMGSGGSSSVSRYNMTAQDIVNECGENSNAKNLHILVTGATSGIGIETSRILALAGAKVYLMGRSETKLQQVLENINKELLVQDHQQFEQNYHSIHQH
;
A
#
# COMPACT_ATOMS: atom_id res chain seq x y z
N LEU A 1 3.19 3.03 -8.28
CA LEU A 1 2.46 4.13 -7.61
C LEU A 1 2.46 5.38 -8.49
N LYS A 2 1.44 6.23 -8.40
CA LYS A 2 1.38 7.51 -9.11
C LYS A 2 0.90 8.61 -8.15
N LEU A 3 1.62 9.74 -8.13
CA LEU A 3 1.34 10.89 -7.28
C LEU A 3 0.28 11.81 -7.94
N VAL A 4 -0.69 12.28 -7.16
CA VAL A 4 -1.71 13.24 -7.60
C VAL A 4 -1.82 14.36 -6.56
N MET A 5 -1.63 15.61 -7.02
CA MET A 5 -1.69 16.81 -6.19
C MET A 5 -3.12 17.34 -6.11
N GLY A 6 -3.62 17.60 -4.90
CA GLY A 6 -4.96 18.16 -4.68
C GLY A 6 -5.09 18.83 -3.31
N SER A 7 -5.77 19.97 -3.26
CA SER A 7 -6.08 20.69 -2.02
C SER A 7 -7.34 20.11 -1.36
N GLY A 8 -7.17 19.27 -0.35
CA GLY A 8 -8.27 18.65 0.40
C GLY A 8 -8.24 18.96 1.89
N GLY A 9 -9.32 19.58 2.38
CA GLY A 9 -9.71 19.57 3.78
C GLY A 9 -11.15 19.04 3.88
N SER A 10 -11.36 18.05 4.75
CA SER A 10 -12.59 17.79 5.54
C SER A 10 -12.45 16.44 6.26
N SER A 11 -12.71 16.47 7.56
CA SER A 11 -12.75 15.32 8.46
C SER A 11 -14.03 14.51 8.22
N SER A 12 -13.88 13.25 7.82
CA SER A 12 -14.97 12.26 7.82
C SER A 12 -14.57 11.12 8.75
N VAL A 13 -15.25 11.02 9.90
CA VAL A 13 -15.16 9.86 10.80
C VAL A 13 -16.30 8.91 10.40
N SER A 14 -15.96 7.74 9.85
CA SER A 14 -16.91 6.71 9.43
C SER A 14 -16.92 5.54 10.42
N ARG A 15 -18.12 5.04 10.76
CA ARG A 15 -18.45 4.08 11.83
C ARG A 15 -18.17 2.60 11.50
N TYR A 16 -17.09 2.28 10.78
CA TYR A 16 -16.64 0.91 10.57
C TYR A 16 -15.14 0.81 10.91
N ASN A 17 -14.78 0.03 11.93
CA ASN A 17 -13.39 -0.20 12.35
C ASN A 17 -12.69 -1.22 11.43
N MET A 18 -12.75 -1.00 10.12
CA MET A 18 -12.10 -1.85 9.13
C MET A 18 -10.65 -1.40 8.96
N THR A 19 -9.69 -2.30 9.16
CA THR A 19 -8.28 -2.01 8.92
C THR A 19 -7.93 -2.19 7.45
N ALA A 20 -6.81 -1.61 7.01
CA ALA A 20 -6.31 -1.85 5.66
C ALA A 20 -6.01 -3.34 5.40
N GLN A 21 -5.67 -4.09 6.45
CA GLN A 21 -5.48 -5.53 6.35
C GLN A 21 -6.80 -6.28 6.17
N ASP A 22 -7.87 -5.83 6.83
CA ASP A 22 -9.20 -6.43 6.66
C ASP A 22 -9.70 -6.27 5.22
N ILE A 23 -9.43 -5.12 4.58
CA ILE A 23 -9.76 -4.88 3.16
C ILE A 23 -9.01 -5.89 2.26
N VAL A 24 -7.73 -6.14 2.55
CA VAL A 24 -6.92 -7.11 1.80
C VAL A 24 -7.44 -8.54 2.01
N ASN A 25 -7.76 -8.89 3.26
CA ASN A 25 -8.25 -10.22 3.63
C ASN A 25 -9.65 -10.50 3.06
N GLU A 26 -10.55 -9.52 3.08
CA GLU A 26 -11.89 -9.61 2.50
C GLU A 26 -11.83 -9.69 0.97
N CYS A 27 -10.75 -9.19 0.37
CA CYS A 27 -10.49 -9.41 -1.05
C CYS A 27 -10.22 -10.90 -1.34
N GLY A 28 -9.81 -11.73 -0.39
CA GLY A 28 -9.76 -13.20 -0.53
C GLY A 28 -8.73 -13.72 -1.52
N GLU A 29 -8.25 -14.94 -1.30
CA GLU A 29 -7.11 -15.57 -1.98
C GLU A 29 -7.27 -15.79 -3.51
N ASN A 30 -8.38 -15.35 -4.10
CA ASN A 30 -8.67 -15.42 -5.53
C ASN A 30 -9.03 -14.08 -6.18
N SER A 31 -8.98 -12.95 -5.46
CA SER A 31 -9.24 -11.64 -6.06
C SER A 31 -7.97 -10.86 -6.24
N ASN A 32 -7.76 -10.49 -7.50
CA ASN A 32 -6.67 -9.72 -8.04
C ASN A 32 -6.60 -8.31 -7.39
N ALA A 33 -6.08 -8.19 -6.17
CA ALA A 33 -5.78 -6.90 -5.55
C ALA A 33 -4.90 -6.03 -6.46
N LYS A 34 -4.10 -6.67 -7.33
CA LYS A 34 -3.33 -6.05 -8.41
C LYS A 34 -4.16 -5.22 -9.41
N ASN A 35 -5.45 -5.52 -9.58
CA ASN A 35 -6.36 -4.80 -10.47
C ASN A 35 -7.12 -3.67 -9.75
N LEU A 36 -6.92 -3.49 -8.44
CA LEU A 36 -7.55 -2.41 -7.70
C LEU A 36 -6.75 -1.12 -7.85
N HIS A 37 -7.45 -0.04 -8.18
CA HIS A 37 -6.93 1.32 -8.21
C HIS A 37 -7.47 2.08 -7.00
N ILE A 38 -6.60 2.47 -6.08
CA ILE A 38 -7.02 3.01 -4.78
C ILE A 38 -6.42 4.41 -4.59
N LEU A 39 -7.27 5.40 -4.32
CA LEU A 39 -6.86 6.76 -3.99
C LEU A 39 -6.90 6.96 -2.48
N VAL A 40 -5.77 7.30 -1.88
CA VAL A 40 -5.67 7.59 -0.45
C VAL A 40 -5.48 9.09 -0.24
N THR A 41 -6.48 9.74 0.35
CA THR A 41 -6.41 11.15 0.74
C THR A 41 -5.79 11.30 2.12
N GLY A 42 -4.88 12.26 2.30
CA GLY A 42 -4.18 12.43 3.58
C GLY A 42 -3.07 11.40 3.79
N ALA A 43 -2.50 10.86 2.72
CA ALA A 43 -1.47 9.82 2.73
C ALA A 43 -0.09 10.28 3.28
N THR A 44 0.00 11.48 3.86
CA THR A 44 1.26 12.05 4.37
C THR A 44 1.47 11.83 5.87
N SER A 45 0.52 11.20 6.58
CA SER A 45 0.63 10.98 8.04
C SER A 45 -0.31 9.90 8.56
N GLY A 46 0.04 9.30 9.71
CA GLY A 46 -0.84 8.43 10.48
C GLY A 46 -1.36 7.23 9.69
N ILE A 47 -2.66 6.96 9.81
CA ILE A 47 -3.33 5.81 9.19
C ILE A 47 -3.22 5.83 7.66
N GLY A 48 -3.14 7.02 7.04
CA GLY A 48 -3.01 7.14 5.58
C GLY A 48 -1.71 6.54 5.03
N ILE A 49 -0.61 6.61 5.79
CA ILE A 49 0.67 5.99 5.40
C ILE A 49 0.55 4.47 5.49
N GLU A 50 0.11 3.96 6.65
CA GLU A 50 0.02 2.52 6.89
C GLU A 50 -0.98 1.84 5.94
N THR A 51 -2.11 2.50 5.68
CA THR A 51 -3.11 2.02 4.73
C THR A 51 -2.54 1.93 3.33
N SER A 52 -1.81 2.98 2.89
CA SER A 52 -1.19 2.98 1.56
C SER A 52 -0.13 1.89 1.41
N ARG A 53 0.63 1.64 2.49
CA ARG A 53 1.66 0.61 2.55
C ARG A 53 1.05 -0.79 2.42
N ILE A 54 0.09 -1.15 3.27
CA ILE A 54 -0.56 -2.46 3.25
C ILE A 54 -1.22 -2.74 1.88
N LEU A 55 -1.93 -1.75 1.33
CA LEU A 55 -2.57 -1.89 0.02
C LEU A 55 -1.56 -2.05 -1.13
N ALA A 56 -0.43 -1.34 -1.06
CA ALA A 56 0.63 -1.46 -2.07
C ALA A 56 1.32 -2.83 -1.98
N LEU A 57 1.59 -3.34 -0.77
CA LEU A 57 2.16 -4.66 -0.53
C LEU A 57 1.22 -5.80 -0.97
N ALA A 58 -0.09 -5.59 -0.86
CA ALA A 58 -1.10 -6.48 -1.44
C ALA A 58 -1.12 -6.45 -2.99
N GLY A 59 -0.33 -5.57 -3.61
CA GLY A 59 -0.18 -5.47 -5.06
C GLY A 59 -1.08 -4.44 -5.72
N ALA A 60 -1.94 -3.74 -4.97
CA ALA A 60 -2.85 -2.74 -5.53
C ALA A 60 -2.13 -1.51 -6.09
N LYS A 61 -2.72 -0.89 -7.11
CA LYS A 61 -2.23 0.39 -7.64
C LYS A 61 -2.74 1.54 -6.76
N VAL A 62 -1.90 1.93 -5.81
CA VAL A 62 -2.20 3.02 -4.88
C VAL A 62 -1.75 4.39 -5.44
N TYR A 63 -2.63 5.38 -5.29
CA TYR A 63 -2.43 6.79 -5.59
C TYR A 63 -2.46 7.58 -4.29
N LEU A 64 -1.37 8.29 -4.00
CA LEU A 64 -1.23 9.06 -2.78
C LEU A 64 -1.62 10.52 -3.05
N MET A 65 -2.54 11.06 -2.26
CA MET A 65 -2.94 12.47 -2.30
C MET A 65 -2.61 13.17 -0.96
N GLY A 66 -2.00 14.34 -1.07
CA GLY A 66 -1.64 15.18 0.06
C GLY A 66 -1.24 16.59 -0.38
N ARG A 67 -1.09 17.49 0.59
CA ARG A 67 -0.76 18.91 0.35
C ARG A 67 0.74 19.18 0.18
N SER A 68 1.59 18.26 0.61
CA SER A 68 3.04 18.41 0.62
C SER A 68 3.65 17.31 -0.22
N GLU A 69 4.17 17.70 -1.39
CA GLU A 69 4.83 16.79 -2.32
C GLU A 69 6.06 16.11 -1.70
N THR A 70 6.87 16.86 -0.96
CA THR A 70 8.06 16.34 -0.29
C THR A 70 7.72 15.20 0.68
N LYS A 71 6.67 15.36 1.48
CA LYS A 71 6.19 14.29 2.39
C LYS A 71 5.65 13.09 1.61
N LEU A 72 4.93 13.33 0.52
CA LEU A 72 4.42 12.25 -0.33
C LEU A 72 5.55 11.45 -0.99
N GLN A 73 6.61 12.13 -1.46
CA GLN A 73 7.79 11.49 -2.04
C GLN A 73 8.51 10.62 -1.00
N GLN A 74 8.68 11.10 0.23
CA GLN A 74 9.27 10.30 1.31
C GLN A 74 8.45 9.04 1.59
N VAL A 75 7.11 9.16 1.68
CA VAL A 75 6.23 8.00 1.87
C VAL A 75 6.35 7.02 0.70
N LEU A 76 6.35 7.54 -0.53
CA LEU A 76 6.49 6.75 -1.75
C LEU A 76 7.83 5.98 -1.79
N GLU A 77 8.94 6.63 -1.47
CA GLU A 77 10.26 6.01 -1.41
C GLU A 77 10.33 4.91 -0.36
N ASN A 78 9.77 5.14 0.83
CA ASN A 78 9.75 4.14 1.90
C ASN A 78 8.95 2.90 1.48
N ILE A 79 7.75 3.09 0.94
CA ILE A 79 6.91 1.98 0.45
C ILE A 79 7.60 1.24 -0.69
N ASN A 80 8.20 1.94 -1.65
CA ASN A 80 8.93 1.31 -2.76
C ASN A 80 10.14 0.52 -2.27
N LYS A 81 10.90 1.01 -1.28
CA LYS A 81 12.01 0.26 -0.69
C LYS A 81 11.52 -1.05 -0.09
N GLU A 82 10.42 -1.05 0.65
CA GLU A 82 9.84 -2.26 1.22
C GLU A 82 9.36 -3.24 0.14
N LEU A 83 8.74 -2.76 -0.94
CA LEU A 83 8.33 -3.59 -2.07
C LEU A 83 9.53 -4.27 -2.76
N LEU A 84 10.63 -3.54 -2.94
CA LEU A 84 11.86 -4.09 -3.55
C LEU A 84 12.54 -5.15 -2.68
N VAL A 85 12.41 -5.04 -1.34
CA VAL A 85 12.92 -6.06 -0.41
C VAL A 85 12.13 -7.37 -0.54
N GLN A 86 10.82 -7.31 -0.80
CA GLN A 86 10.00 -8.52 -0.95
C GLN A 86 10.39 -9.37 -2.16
N ASP A 87 10.79 -8.72 -3.27
CA ASP A 87 11.26 -9.41 -4.47
C ASP A 87 12.52 -10.27 -4.19
N HIS A 88 13.40 -9.78 -3.30
CA HIS A 88 14.60 -10.51 -2.91
C HIS A 88 14.33 -11.66 -1.92
N GLN A 89 13.43 -11.47 -0.94
CA GLN A 89 13.12 -12.51 0.05
C GLN A 89 12.38 -13.70 -0.56
N GLN A 90 11.52 -13.45 -1.56
CA GLN A 90 10.80 -14.52 -2.24
C GLN A 90 11.74 -15.40 -3.07
N PHE A 91 12.87 -14.87 -3.56
CA PHE A 91 13.87 -15.62 -4.30
C PHE A 91 14.64 -16.60 -3.41
N GLU A 92 15.09 -16.17 -2.23
CA GLU A 92 15.82 -17.01 -1.26
C GLU A 92 14.95 -18.17 -0.73
N GLN A 93 13.67 -17.91 -0.44
CA GLN A 93 12.75 -18.96 0.04
C GLN A 93 12.39 -19.98 -1.03
N ASN A 94 12.28 -19.53 -2.29
CA ASN A 94 12.02 -20.43 -3.40
C ASN A 94 13.24 -21.32 -3.70
N TYR A 95 14.47 -20.77 -3.60
CA TYR A 95 15.72 -21.53 -3.72
C TYR A 95 15.88 -22.60 -2.62
N HIS A 96 15.49 -22.29 -1.38
CA HIS A 96 15.60 -23.27 -0.28
C HIS A 96 14.61 -24.44 -0.41
N SER A 97 13.48 -24.25 -1.09
CA SER A 97 12.45 -25.29 -1.27
C SER A 97 12.75 -26.27 -2.41
N ILE A 98 13.44 -25.82 -3.47
CA ILE A 98 13.79 -26.67 -4.63
C ILE A 98 14.99 -27.60 -4.39
N HIS A 99 15.82 -27.34 -3.38
CA HIS A 99 17.01 -28.14 -3.08
C HIS A 99 16.84 -29.14 -1.92
N GLN A 100 15.63 -29.27 -1.38
CA GLN A 100 15.27 -30.20 -0.29
C GLN A 100 14.40 -31.38 -0.76
N HIS A 101 14.24 -31.57 -2.08
CA HIS A 101 13.68 -32.76 -2.72
C HIS A 101 14.74 -33.42 -3.60
#